data_AF-A0A662J8I5-F1
#
_entry.id   AF-A0A662J8I5-F1
#
_cell.length_a   1.000
_cell.length_b   1.000
_cell.length_c   1.000
_cell.angle_alpha   90.00
_cell.angle_beta   90.00
_cell.angle_gamma   90.00
#
_symmetry.space_group_name_H-M   'P 1'
#
loop_
_entity.id
_entity.type
_entity.pdbx_description
1 polymer ?
#
loop_
_entity_poly.entity_id
_entity_poly.type
_entity_poly.pdbx_seq_one_letter_code
_entity_poly.pdbx_strand_id
1 'polypeptide(L)'
;MRGRPWAFLILLLSASLASIPITVALADIEVEALVEIGSVTVRIEISNVNSTLMEKIANYSSALNETTIPEAMIDAIGEGVFYIDPSLAMNETTRTISASFRLVGRALMDFEFNKTSMTKVYKLRTSWRKTDVEAWYNKTLMIVKLNFSSFFKRPLKKWEHLTDYELGPGDTREALLLNATVRDGLFENGTGRAIWLFVLPRGARFLRAVKEGDEEFLLFELPPGALDIFMASPFWPFLLIVMAVGIAVAYRRASVKLVRPKASS
;
A
#
# COMPACT_ATOMS: atom_id res chain seq x y z
N MET A 1 -27.72 -22.93 -40.59
CA MET A 1 -27.65 -21.95 -39.48
C MET A 1 -26.51 -22.34 -38.55
N ARG A 2 -25.35 -21.66 -38.65
CA ARG A 2 -24.16 -21.92 -37.84
C ARG A 2 -24.18 -20.97 -36.63
N GLY A 3 -24.53 -21.49 -35.46
CA GLY A 3 -24.48 -20.76 -34.19
C GLY A 3 -23.04 -20.50 -33.77
N ARG A 4 -22.69 -19.24 -33.51
CA ARG A 4 -21.35 -18.77 -33.13
C ARG A 4 -21.05 -19.23 -31.69
N PRO A 5 -19.95 -19.94 -31.41
CA PRO A 5 -19.58 -20.42 -30.06
C PRO A 5 -18.94 -19.34 -29.18
N TRP A 6 -19.03 -18.06 -29.55
CA TRP A 6 -18.33 -16.95 -28.88
C TRP A 6 -19.06 -16.41 -27.64
N ALA A 7 -20.33 -16.75 -27.45
CA ALA A 7 -21.10 -16.28 -26.29
C ALA A 7 -20.67 -16.94 -24.98
N PHE A 8 -20.14 -18.17 -25.01
CA PHE A 8 -19.70 -18.90 -23.82
C PHE A 8 -18.32 -18.46 -23.30
N LEU A 9 -17.47 -17.89 -24.16
CA LEU A 9 -16.15 -17.41 -23.77
C LEU A 9 -16.19 -16.05 -23.05
N ILE A 10 -17.22 -15.22 -23.30
CA ILE A 10 -17.37 -13.91 -22.65
C ILE A 10 -17.97 -14.07 -21.23
N LEU A 11 -18.76 -15.12 -21.01
CA LEU A 11 -19.37 -15.42 -19.71
C LEU A 11 -18.40 -16.13 -18.74
N LEU A 12 -17.34 -16.76 -19.26
CA LEU A 12 -16.27 -17.38 -18.45
C LEU A 12 -15.11 -16.42 -18.13
N LEU A 13 -14.98 -15.31 -18.87
CA LEU A 13 -13.93 -14.31 -18.64
C LEU A 13 -14.34 -13.17 -17.68
N SER A 14 -15.62 -13.10 -17.31
CA SER A 14 -16.16 -12.11 -16.38
C SER A 14 -16.26 -12.62 -14.92
N ALA A 15 -15.88 -13.88 -14.67
CA ALA A 15 -15.92 -14.51 -13.35
C ALA A 15 -14.57 -14.53 -12.60
N SER A 16 -13.50 -13.95 -13.18
CA SER A 16 -12.13 -14.03 -12.64
C SER A 16 -11.59 -12.74 -12.00
N LEU A 17 -12.47 -11.79 -11.63
CA LEU A 17 -12.10 -10.56 -10.91
C LEU A 17 -12.68 -10.43 -9.50
N ALA A 18 -13.36 -11.47 -9.00
CA ALA A 18 -13.66 -11.58 -7.58
C ALA A 18 -12.44 -12.19 -6.88
N SER A 19 -11.43 -11.34 -6.60
CA SER A 19 -10.56 -11.58 -5.46
C SER A 19 -11.48 -11.74 -4.26
N ILE A 20 -11.58 -12.95 -3.71
CA ILE A 20 -12.26 -13.19 -2.44
C ILE A 20 -11.26 -12.71 -1.39
N PRO A 21 -11.43 -11.54 -0.74
CA PRO A 21 -10.71 -11.31 0.49
C PRO A 21 -11.14 -12.39 1.47
N ILE A 22 -10.19 -12.84 2.29
CA ILE A 22 -10.43 -13.73 3.42
C ILE A 22 -11.68 -13.21 4.12
N THR A 23 -12.72 -14.03 4.16
CA THR A 23 -13.93 -13.73 4.90
C THR A 23 -13.59 -13.74 6.38
N VAL A 24 -13.08 -12.62 6.89
CA VAL A 24 -13.35 -12.25 8.27
C VAL A 24 -14.77 -11.68 8.28
N ALA A 25 -15.76 -12.54 8.03
CA ALA A 25 -17.18 -12.23 7.90
C ALA A 25 -17.84 -11.69 9.19
N LEU A 26 -17.04 -11.22 10.13
CA LEU A 26 -17.40 -10.70 11.45
C LEU A 26 -16.63 -9.42 11.81
N ALA A 27 -15.81 -8.85 10.92
CA ALA A 27 -15.18 -7.56 11.16
C ALA A 27 -16.15 -6.43 10.78
N ASP A 28 -16.39 -5.53 11.72
CA ASP A 28 -17.18 -4.32 11.46
C ASP A 28 -16.29 -3.21 10.91
N ILE A 29 -14.97 -3.29 11.15
CA ILE A 29 -13.95 -2.48 10.49
C ILE A 29 -12.80 -3.39 10.09
N GLU A 30 -12.43 -3.33 8.82
CA GLU A 30 -11.25 -3.97 8.28
C GLU A 30 -10.39 -2.94 7.55
N VAL A 31 -9.10 -2.90 7.89
CA VAL A 31 -8.12 -2.07 7.21
C VAL A 31 -6.99 -2.95 6.70
N GLU A 32 -6.82 -3.01 5.38
CA GLU A 32 -5.68 -3.66 4.74
C GLU A 32 -4.72 -2.58 4.20
N ALA A 33 -3.50 -2.56 4.72
CA ALA A 33 -2.42 -1.70 4.29
C ALA A 33 -1.37 -2.55 3.56
N LEU A 34 -1.48 -2.61 2.24
CA LEU A 34 -0.54 -3.29 1.35
C LEU A 34 0.71 -2.43 1.15
N VAL A 35 1.82 -2.89 1.72
CA VAL A 35 3.11 -2.21 1.69
C VAL A 35 3.86 -2.57 0.41
N GLU A 36 4.32 -1.56 -0.31
CA GLU A 36 5.20 -1.66 -1.47
C GLU A 36 6.44 -0.76 -1.25
N ILE A 37 7.44 -0.85 -2.13
CA ILE A 37 8.64 -0.02 -2.00
C ILE A 37 8.27 1.43 -2.33
N GLY A 38 8.24 2.28 -1.29
CA GLY A 38 7.95 3.71 -1.41
C GLY A 38 6.46 4.09 -1.42
N SER A 39 5.56 3.12 -1.28
CA SER A 39 4.11 3.35 -1.23
C SER A 39 3.40 2.37 -0.30
N VAL A 40 2.24 2.79 0.20
CA VAL A 40 1.32 1.93 0.94
C VAL A 40 -0.07 2.11 0.36
N THR A 41 -0.65 1.04 -0.20
CA THR A 41 -2.04 1.04 -0.65
C THR A 41 -2.93 0.66 0.53
N VAL A 42 -3.84 1.55 0.91
CA VAL A 42 -4.75 1.38 2.04
C VAL A 42 -6.15 1.08 1.50
N ARG A 43 -6.77 0.05 2.04
CA ARG A 43 -8.17 -0.32 1.82
C ARG A 43 -8.86 -0.39 3.15
N ILE A 44 -10.02 0.24 3.25
CA ILE A 44 -10.82 0.31 4.47
C ILE A 44 -12.21 -0.17 4.10
N GLU A 45 -12.73 -1.11 4.87
CA GLU A 45 -14.10 -1.55 4.81
C GLU A 45 -14.72 -1.39 6.19
N ILE A 46 -15.84 -0.68 6.26
CA ILE A 46 -16.63 -0.51 7.47
C ILE A 46 -17.99 -1.09 7.17
N SER A 47 -18.37 -2.13 7.91
CA SER A 47 -19.61 -2.86 7.74
C SER A 47 -20.52 -2.69 8.96
N ASN A 48 -21.82 -2.97 8.79
CA ASN A 48 -22.81 -2.86 9.86
C ASN A 48 -22.88 -1.48 10.52
N VAL A 49 -22.66 -0.40 9.75
CA VAL A 49 -22.78 0.96 10.27
C VAL A 49 -24.19 1.19 10.81
N ASN A 50 -24.30 1.88 11.95
CA ASN A 50 -25.57 2.30 12.51
C ASN A 50 -26.46 2.95 11.43
N SER A 51 -27.70 2.49 11.29
CA SER A 51 -28.60 2.94 10.21
C SER A 51 -28.88 4.44 10.24
N THR A 52 -29.13 5.01 11.43
CA THR A 52 -29.34 6.45 11.60
C THR A 52 -28.11 7.28 11.24
N LEU A 53 -26.91 6.74 11.51
CA LEU A 53 -25.67 7.37 11.12
C LEU A 53 -25.42 7.24 9.62
N MET A 54 -25.73 6.08 9.02
CA MET A 54 -25.61 5.86 7.59
C MET A 54 -26.50 6.82 6.80
N GLU A 55 -27.76 6.98 7.23
CA GLU A 55 -28.69 7.97 6.66
C GLU A 55 -28.16 9.40 6.82
N LYS A 56 -27.60 9.73 7.98
CA LYS A 56 -26.97 11.03 8.21
C LYS A 56 -25.77 11.25 7.27
N ILE A 57 -24.91 10.25 7.06
CA ILE A 57 -23.78 10.34 6.13
C ILE A 57 -24.27 10.52 4.69
N ALA A 58 -25.29 9.75 4.27
CA ALA A 58 -25.90 9.88 2.95
C ALA A 58 -26.49 11.27 2.70
N ASN A 59 -27.21 11.82 3.68
CA ASN A 59 -27.80 13.16 3.62
C ASN A 59 -26.76 14.29 3.57
N TYR A 60 -25.56 14.05 4.12
CA TYR A 60 -24.45 15.00 4.13
C TYR A 60 -23.21 14.42 3.43
N SER A 61 -23.41 13.87 2.24
CA SER A 61 -22.37 13.13 1.50
C SER A 61 -21.10 13.95 1.19
N SER A 62 -21.19 15.28 1.17
CA SER A 62 -20.01 16.15 1.02
C SER A 62 -19.09 16.18 2.23
N ALA A 63 -19.57 15.78 3.41
CA ALA A 63 -18.79 15.80 4.65
C ALA A 63 -17.81 14.63 4.76
N LEU A 64 -18.19 13.45 4.27
CA LEU A 64 -17.34 12.26 4.17
C LEU A 64 -17.18 11.91 2.69
N ASN A 65 -16.09 12.36 2.11
CA ASN A 65 -15.75 12.18 0.70
C ASN A 65 -14.42 11.42 0.55
N GLU A 66 -14.03 11.18 -0.71
CA GLU A 66 -12.82 10.44 -1.08
C GLU A 66 -11.52 11.02 -0.50
N THR A 67 -11.47 12.31 -0.15
CA THR A 67 -10.28 12.95 0.39
C THR A 67 -10.25 12.99 1.93
N THR A 68 -11.40 12.85 2.59
CA THR A 68 -11.53 13.08 4.04
C THR A 68 -10.61 12.17 4.88
N ILE A 69 -10.58 10.87 4.56
CA ILE A 69 -9.73 9.90 5.26
C ILE A 69 -8.25 10.09 4.92
N PRO A 70 -7.83 10.10 3.64
CA PRO A 70 -6.41 10.21 3.32
C PRO A 70 -5.81 11.55 3.74
N GLU A 71 -6.55 12.67 3.69
CA GLU A 71 -6.07 13.97 4.18
C GLU A 71 -5.74 13.92 5.67
N ALA A 72 -6.65 13.40 6.50
CA ALA A 72 -6.40 13.24 7.93
C ALA A 72 -5.14 12.40 8.20
N MET A 73 -4.96 11.29 7.46
CA MET A 73 -3.77 10.46 7.61
C MET A 73 -2.48 11.16 7.20
N ILE A 74 -2.48 11.98 6.15
CA ILE A 74 -1.29 12.73 5.72
C ILE A 74 -0.95 13.86 6.67
N ASP A 75 -1.96 14.58 7.17
CA ASP A 75 -1.76 15.62 8.18
C ASP A 75 -1.06 15.06 9.43
N ALA A 76 -1.34 13.80 9.77
CA ALA A 76 -0.67 13.12 10.87
C ALA A 76 0.77 12.68 10.57
N ILE A 77 1.15 12.48 9.30
CA ILE A 77 2.53 12.15 8.91
C ILE A 77 3.38 13.42 8.77
N GLY A 78 2.78 14.49 8.26
CA GLY A 78 3.43 15.74 7.93
C GLY A 78 3.91 15.83 6.48
N GLU A 79 4.75 16.82 6.20
CA GLU A 79 5.21 17.13 4.84
C GLU A 79 6.01 15.97 4.20
N GLY A 80 5.93 15.89 2.87
CA GLY A 80 6.69 14.91 2.08
C GLY A 80 5.99 13.56 1.87
N VAL A 81 4.70 13.47 2.23
CA VAL A 81 3.77 12.40 1.85
C VAL A 81 2.56 13.01 1.14
N PHE A 82 2.09 12.33 0.10
CA PHE A 82 0.87 12.65 -0.65
C PHE A 82 0.05 11.36 -0.89
N TYR A 83 -1.23 11.50 -1.22
CA TYR A 83 -2.07 10.38 -1.61
C TYR A 83 -2.39 10.45 -3.10
N ILE A 84 -2.61 9.29 -3.71
CA ILE A 84 -3.12 9.16 -5.08
C ILE A 84 -4.25 8.15 -5.14
N ASP A 85 -5.05 8.25 -6.20
CA ASP A 85 -6.19 7.37 -6.51
C ASP A 85 -7.16 7.20 -5.33
N PRO A 86 -7.62 8.29 -4.67
CA PRO A 86 -8.63 8.17 -3.62
C PRO A 86 -9.94 7.66 -4.22
N SER A 87 -10.59 6.74 -3.52
CA SER A 87 -11.93 6.28 -3.85
C SER A 87 -12.73 6.06 -2.57
N LEU A 88 -14.02 6.34 -2.64
CA LEU A 88 -14.97 6.10 -1.58
C LEU A 88 -16.28 5.62 -2.21
N ALA A 89 -16.78 4.49 -1.73
CA ALA A 89 -18.07 3.95 -2.10
C ALA A 89 -18.89 3.68 -0.85
N MET A 90 -20.20 3.88 -0.97
CA MET A 90 -21.15 3.72 0.10
C MET A 90 -22.31 2.85 -0.39
N ASN A 91 -22.70 1.88 0.41
CA ASN A 91 -23.86 1.05 0.17
C ASN A 91 -24.80 1.17 1.37
N GLU A 92 -25.86 1.96 1.20
CA GLU A 92 -26.86 2.20 2.25
C GLU A 92 -27.65 0.92 2.60
N THR A 93 -27.85 0.02 1.62
CA THR A 93 -28.59 -1.23 1.81
C THR A 93 -27.84 -2.19 2.73
N THR A 94 -26.55 -2.38 2.48
CA THR A 94 -25.70 -3.25 3.31
C THR A 94 -25.09 -2.51 4.51
N ARG A 95 -25.28 -1.19 4.58
CA ARG A 95 -24.69 -0.29 5.59
C ARG A 95 -23.17 -0.43 5.62
N THR A 96 -22.58 -0.40 4.42
CA THR A 96 -21.15 -0.58 4.20
C THR A 96 -20.54 0.68 3.60
N ILE A 97 -19.37 1.07 4.11
CA ILE A 97 -18.53 2.14 3.56
C ILE A 97 -17.20 1.51 3.19
N SER A 98 -16.78 1.67 1.94
CA SER A 98 -15.48 1.22 1.45
C SER A 98 -14.66 2.39 0.94
N ALA A 99 -13.41 2.48 1.38
CA ALA A 99 -12.49 3.51 0.95
C ALA A 99 -11.17 2.89 0.50
N SER A 100 -10.54 3.47 -0.52
CA SER A 100 -9.20 3.08 -0.93
C SER A 100 -8.38 4.27 -1.34
N PHE A 101 -7.08 4.26 -1.07
CA PHE A 101 -6.14 5.27 -1.55
C PHE A 101 -4.72 4.71 -1.45
N ARG A 102 -3.76 5.37 -2.10
CA ARG A 102 -2.35 5.01 -1.99
C ARG A 102 -1.55 6.16 -1.41
N LEU A 103 -0.90 5.93 -0.28
CA LEU A 103 0.07 6.84 0.32
C LEU A 103 1.42 6.68 -0.38
N VAL A 104 2.03 7.78 -0.77
CA VAL A 104 3.33 7.81 -1.46
C VAL A 104 4.15 8.96 -0.93
N GLY A 105 5.46 8.78 -0.78
CA GLY A 105 6.34 9.87 -0.37
C GLY A 105 7.57 9.39 0.36
N ARG A 106 8.58 10.26 0.40
CA ARG A 106 9.87 9.93 1.04
C ARG A 106 9.75 9.88 2.56
N ALA A 107 8.88 10.70 3.15
CA ALA A 107 8.67 10.69 4.59
C ALA A 107 7.87 9.47 5.09
N LEU A 108 7.26 8.69 4.20
CA LEU A 108 6.50 7.49 4.56
C LEU A 108 7.43 6.33 4.93
N MET A 109 8.50 6.12 4.17
CA MET A 109 9.38 4.97 4.28
C MET A 109 10.82 5.33 3.95
N ASP A 110 11.69 5.05 4.90
CA ASP A 110 13.14 5.15 4.72
C ASP A 110 13.75 3.76 4.50
N PHE A 111 14.99 3.71 4.01
CA PHE A 111 15.73 2.46 3.93
C PHE A 111 17.20 2.66 4.30
N GLU A 112 17.79 1.60 4.84
CA GLU A 112 19.21 1.49 5.13
C GLU A 112 19.75 0.22 4.48
N PHE A 113 21.01 0.26 4.05
CA PHE A 113 21.69 -0.91 3.51
C PHE A 113 22.43 -1.65 4.62
N ASN A 114 22.11 -2.93 4.80
CA ASN A 114 22.95 -3.82 5.59
C ASN A 114 24.18 -4.21 4.78
N LYS A 115 25.34 -3.63 5.12
CA LYS A 115 26.61 -3.83 4.40
C LYS A 115 27.11 -5.28 4.43
N THR A 116 26.70 -6.07 5.43
CA THR A 116 27.15 -7.45 5.59
C THR A 116 26.38 -8.41 4.68
N SER A 117 25.04 -8.28 4.64
CA SER A 117 24.15 -9.14 3.84
C SER A 117 23.78 -8.55 2.48
N MET A 118 24.14 -7.29 2.22
CA MET A 118 23.68 -6.50 1.07
C MET A 118 22.15 -6.40 0.96
N THR A 119 21.43 -6.63 2.05
CA THR A 119 19.96 -6.49 2.10
C THR A 119 19.56 -5.05 2.41
N LYS A 120 18.39 -4.65 1.89
CA LYS A 120 17.78 -3.35 2.24
C LYS A 120 16.86 -3.56 3.42
N VAL A 121 17.10 -2.80 4.49
CA VAL A 121 16.20 -2.73 5.65
C VAL A 121 15.35 -1.49 5.50
N TYR A 122 14.05 -1.67 5.35
CA TYR A 122 13.09 -0.60 5.25
C TYR A 122 12.53 -0.26 6.62
N LYS A 123 12.28 1.03 6.83
CA LYS A 123 11.69 1.59 8.03
C LYS A 123 10.44 2.37 7.64
N LEU A 124 9.29 1.72 7.77
CA LEU A 124 7.98 2.30 7.44
C LEU A 124 7.40 3.03 8.66
N ARG A 125 7.01 4.30 8.50
CA ARG A 125 6.20 5.00 9.50
C ARG A 125 4.78 4.45 9.49
N THR A 126 4.22 4.20 10.67
CA THR A 126 2.89 3.58 10.81
C THR A 126 1.97 4.30 11.77
N SER A 127 2.40 5.42 12.37
CA SER A 127 1.61 6.11 13.40
C SER A 127 0.31 6.70 12.87
N TRP A 128 0.28 7.06 11.58
CA TRP A 128 -0.90 7.53 10.85
C TRP A 128 -2.10 6.57 10.91
N ARG A 129 -1.88 5.28 11.20
CA ARG A 129 -2.97 4.33 11.43
C ARG A 129 -3.87 4.67 12.63
N LYS A 130 -3.34 5.46 13.57
CA LYS A 130 -4.03 5.88 14.79
C LYS A 130 -4.75 7.21 14.61
N THR A 131 -4.82 7.76 13.40
CA THR A 131 -5.40 9.09 13.20
C THR A 131 -6.91 9.02 13.17
N ASP A 132 -7.56 9.73 14.10
CA ASP A 132 -9.00 9.90 14.07
C ASP A 132 -9.41 10.71 12.83
N VAL A 133 -10.47 10.29 12.17
CA VAL A 133 -11.01 10.99 11.00
C VAL A 133 -12.31 11.66 11.40
N GLU A 134 -12.39 12.97 11.22
CA GLU A 134 -13.59 13.75 11.52
C GLU A 134 -14.17 14.32 10.24
N ALA A 135 -15.39 13.90 9.90
CA ALA A 135 -16.11 14.35 8.73
C ALA A 135 -17.03 15.52 9.11
N TRP A 136 -16.76 16.69 8.56
CA TRP A 136 -17.48 17.94 8.87
C TRP A 136 -18.28 18.43 7.66
N TYR A 137 -19.55 18.73 7.89
CA TYR A 137 -20.36 19.47 6.93
C TYR A 137 -20.20 20.96 7.18
N ASN A 138 -19.80 21.71 6.14
CA ASN A 138 -19.61 23.16 6.16
C ASN A 138 -18.82 23.67 7.39
N LYS A 139 -17.83 22.89 7.86
CA LYS A 139 -16.95 23.22 9.01
C LYS A 139 -17.67 23.51 10.34
N THR A 140 -18.96 23.19 10.45
CA THR A 140 -19.80 23.57 11.59
C THR A 140 -20.53 22.39 12.20
N LEU A 141 -20.89 21.40 11.38
CA LEU A 141 -21.61 20.21 11.83
C LEU A 141 -20.76 18.96 11.63
N MET A 142 -20.32 18.32 12.71
CA MET A 142 -19.66 17.02 12.63
C MET A 142 -20.68 15.92 12.31
N ILE A 143 -20.49 15.26 11.18
CA ILE A 143 -21.39 14.20 10.70
C ILE A 143 -21.03 12.87 11.34
N VAL A 144 -19.75 12.48 11.22
CA VAL A 144 -19.21 11.23 11.75
C VAL A 144 -17.76 11.43 12.20
N LYS A 145 -17.36 10.68 13.22
CA LYS A 145 -15.98 10.56 13.68
C LYS A 145 -15.57 9.10 13.66
N LEU A 146 -14.48 8.77 12.96
CA LEU A 146 -13.88 7.44 12.94
C LEU A 146 -12.75 7.41 13.97
N ASN A 147 -12.97 6.69 15.08
CA ASN A 147 -12.05 6.65 16.22
C ASN A 147 -10.89 5.65 16.03
N PHE A 148 -10.14 5.76 14.93
CA PHE A 148 -9.02 4.86 14.63
C PHE A 148 -7.94 4.87 15.72
N SER A 149 -7.75 6.00 16.42
CA SER A 149 -6.85 6.07 17.57
C SER A 149 -7.24 5.09 18.66
N SER A 150 -8.54 4.89 18.89
CA SER A 150 -9.09 3.98 19.90
C SER A 150 -9.03 2.53 19.43
N PHE A 151 -9.40 2.28 18.18
CA PHE A 151 -9.47 0.94 17.60
C PHE A 151 -8.08 0.32 17.45
N PHE A 152 -7.10 1.12 17.01
CA PHE A 152 -5.77 0.66 16.63
C PHE A 152 -4.66 1.13 17.60
N LYS A 153 -5.04 1.46 18.85
CA LYS A 153 -4.11 1.92 19.91
C LYS A 153 -3.03 0.93 20.31
N ARG A 154 -3.21 -0.37 20.03
CA ARG A 154 -2.25 -1.39 20.48
C ARG A 154 -0.89 -1.13 19.79
N PRO A 155 0.21 -1.10 20.55
CA PRO A 155 1.55 -0.94 19.97
C PRO A 155 1.86 -2.06 18.98
N LEU A 156 2.52 -1.73 17.86
CA LEU A 156 2.85 -2.71 16.81
C LEU A 156 3.59 -3.96 17.32
N LYS A 157 4.42 -3.81 18.36
CA LYS A 157 5.16 -4.93 18.98
C LYS A 157 4.26 -6.03 19.55
N LYS A 158 2.97 -5.74 19.78
CA LYS A 158 1.98 -6.69 20.31
C LYS A 158 1.05 -7.25 19.23
N TRP A 159 1.27 -6.89 17.97
CA TRP A 159 0.48 -7.39 16.86
C TRP A 159 0.94 -8.81 16.52
N GLU A 160 0.02 -9.61 16.01
CA GLU A 160 0.28 -10.96 15.58
C GLU A 160 1.08 -10.93 14.27
N HIS A 161 2.19 -11.66 14.22
CA HIS A 161 2.99 -11.79 13.00
C HIS A 161 2.55 -13.04 12.26
N LEU A 162 2.04 -12.85 11.05
CA LEU A 162 1.66 -13.90 10.13
C LEU A 162 2.79 -14.10 9.12
N THR A 163 3.33 -15.32 9.05
CA THR A 163 4.45 -15.63 8.13
C THR A 163 3.99 -16.02 6.74
N ASP A 164 2.75 -16.47 6.62
CA ASP A 164 2.18 -17.13 5.45
C ASP A 164 0.79 -16.57 5.09
N TYR A 165 0.64 -15.24 5.11
CA TYR A 165 -0.59 -14.59 4.67
C TYR A 165 -0.77 -14.73 3.16
N GLU A 166 -1.83 -15.40 2.73
CA GLU A 166 -2.18 -15.59 1.32
C GLU A 166 -3.05 -14.42 0.83
N LEU A 167 -2.46 -13.52 0.04
CA LEU A 167 -3.18 -12.39 -0.56
C LEU A 167 -4.00 -12.82 -1.79
N GLY A 168 -3.57 -13.89 -2.44
CA GLY A 168 -4.23 -14.51 -3.59
C GLY A 168 -3.55 -15.83 -3.92
N PRO A 169 -4.09 -16.61 -4.89
CA PRO A 169 -3.61 -17.96 -5.17
C PRO A 169 -2.10 -18.01 -5.42
N GLY A 170 -1.35 -18.54 -4.46
CA GLY A 170 0.12 -18.66 -4.53
C GLY A 170 0.92 -17.37 -4.28
N ASP A 171 0.30 -16.27 -3.84
CA ASP A 171 0.98 -15.06 -3.36
C ASP A 171 0.97 -15.01 -1.83
N THR A 172 1.94 -15.70 -1.24
CA THR A 172 2.16 -15.75 0.21
C THR A 172 3.13 -14.66 0.63
N ARG A 173 2.75 -13.87 1.64
CA ARG A 173 3.54 -12.75 2.17
C ARG A 173 3.53 -12.76 3.69
N GLU A 174 4.52 -12.11 4.28
CA GLU A 174 4.49 -11.83 5.71
C GLU A 174 3.55 -10.65 5.99
N ALA A 175 2.83 -10.68 7.11
CA ALA A 175 1.91 -9.63 7.51
C ALA A 175 1.91 -9.43 9.03
N LEU A 176 1.48 -8.26 9.48
CA LEU A 176 1.09 -8.04 10.88
C LEU A 176 -0.39 -7.79 11.01
N LEU A 177 -1.02 -8.55 11.90
CA LEU A 177 -2.43 -8.52 12.19
C LEU A 177 -2.69 -7.93 13.57
N LEU A 178 -3.59 -6.96 13.62
CA LEU A 178 -4.27 -6.57 14.83
C LEU A 178 -5.72 -7.03 14.75
N ASN A 179 -6.14 -7.78 15.76
CA ASN A 179 -7.55 -8.08 16.01
C ASN A 179 -7.97 -7.50 17.37
N ALA A 180 -8.89 -6.55 17.34
CA ALA A 180 -9.38 -5.84 18.51
C ALA A 180 -10.91 -5.87 18.59
N THR A 181 -11.43 -6.08 19.79
CA THR A 181 -12.83 -5.82 20.09
C THR A 181 -12.99 -4.33 20.43
N VAL A 182 -14.00 -3.70 19.84
CA VAL A 182 -14.25 -2.26 19.96
C VAL A 182 -15.69 -2.03 20.39
N ARG A 183 -15.94 -0.91 21.05
CA ARG A 183 -17.29 -0.43 21.36
C ARG A 183 -17.37 1.01 20.92
N ASP A 184 -18.29 1.29 20.00
CA ASP A 184 -18.39 2.59 19.37
C ASP A 184 -19.81 2.88 18.89
N GLY A 185 -20.16 4.17 18.82
CA GLY A 185 -21.44 4.64 18.29
C GLY A 185 -21.62 4.31 16.80
N LEU A 186 -20.53 4.10 16.07
CA LEU A 186 -20.55 3.55 14.70
C LEU A 186 -21.35 2.26 14.60
N PHE A 187 -21.37 1.44 15.67
CA PHE A 187 -22.00 0.12 15.74
C PHE A 187 -23.11 0.06 16.80
N GLU A 188 -23.88 1.14 16.95
CA GLU A 188 -24.99 1.22 17.93
C GLU A 188 -24.55 1.02 19.39
N ASN A 189 -23.30 1.38 19.72
CA ASN A 189 -22.64 1.09 21.01
C ASN A 189 -22.54 -0.42 21.33
N GLY A 190 -22.74 -1.27 20.33
CA GLY A 190 -22.49 -2.69 20.38
C GLY A 190 -21.01 -3.01 20.49
N THR A 191 -20.71 -4.29 20.73
CA THR A 191 -19.33 -4.79 20.67
C THR A 191 -19.05 -5.19 19.23
N GLY A 192 -18.24 -4.38 18.53
CA GLY A 192 -17.77 -4.67 17.20
C GLY A 192 -16.37 -5.26 17.17
N ARG A 193 -15.91 -5.64 15.98
CA ARG A 193 -14.54 -6.10 15.72
C ARG A 193 -13.83 -5.19 14.73
N ALA A 194 -12.65 -4.72 15.14
CA ALA A 194 -11.76 -3.92 14.30
C ALA A 194 -10.49 -4.72 13.99
N ILE A 195 -10.19 -4.83 12.70
CA ILE A 195 -9.06 -5.57 12.17
C ILE A 195 -8.17 -4.63 11.36
N TRP A 196 -6.86 -4.77 11.54
CA TRP A 196 -5.87 -4.09 10.72
C TRP A 196 -4.80 -5.08 10.27
N LEU A 197 -4.50 -5.12 8.99
CA LEU A 197 -3.40 -5.86 8.40
C LEU A 197 -2.38 -4.93 7.76
N PHE A 198 -1.12 -5.04 8.15
CA PHE A 198 -0.01 -4.58 7.32
C PHE A 198 0.52 -5.77 6.53
N VAL A 199 0.31 -5.79 5.22
CA VAL A 199 0.81 -6.85 4.34
C VAL A 199 2.12 -6.38 3.73
N LEU A 200 3.22 -7.09 4.00
CA LEU A 200 4.55 -6.70 3.54
C LEU A 200 4.73 -6.94 2.03
N PRO A 201 5.74 -6.31 1.40
CA PRO A 201 6.07 -6.60 0.01
C PRO A 201 6.42 -8.06 -0.19
N ARG A 202 6.23 -8.57 -1.41
CA ARG A 202 6.57 -9.95 -1.74
C ARG A 202 8.06 -10.22 -1.49
N GLY A 203 8.35 -11.30 -0.76
CA GLY A 203 9.71 -11.69 -0.40
C GLY A 203 10.34 -10.85 0.72
N ALA A 204 9.61 -9.90 1.32
CA ALA A 204 10.07 -9.19 2.50
C ALA A 204 9.95 -10.08 3.75
N ARG A 205 10.91 -9.91 4.67
CA ARG A 205 10.88 -10.53 5.99
C ARG A 205 10.67 -9.47 7.06
N PHE A 206 9.68 -9.67 7.92
CA PHE A 206 9.47 -8.83 9.10
C PHE A 206 10.65 -8.99 10.04
N LEU A 207 11.18 -7.86 10.52
CA LEU A 207 12.29 -7.86 11.48
C LEU A 207 11.77 -7.56 12.88
N ARG A 208 11.14 -6.40 13.05
CA ARG A 208 10.64 -5.91 14.34
C ARG A 208 9.79 -4.66 14.16
N ALA A 209 8.97 -4.39 15.16
CA ALA A 209 8.39 -3.07 15.36
C ALA A 209 9.23 -2.27 16.37
N VAL A 210 9.49 -1.00 16.08
CA VAL A 210 10.25 -0.09 16.96
C VAL A 210 9.39 1.12 17.27
N LYS A 211 9.54 1.66 18.48
CA LYS A 211 8.93 2.94 18.86
C LYS A 211 10.07 3.92 19.14
N GLU A 212 10.07 5.07 18.49
CA GLU A 212 11.05 6.15 18.70
C GLU A 212 10.27 7.45 18.93
N GLY A 213 10.35 8.00 20.14
CA GLY A 213 9.45 9.09 20.55
C GLY A 213 7.98 8.65 20.49
N ASP A 214 7.15 9.44 19.81
CA ASP A 214 5.72 9.14 19.58
C ASP A 214 5.46 8.33 18.30
N GLU A 215 6.49 8.12 17.50
CA GLU A 215 6.41 7.38 16.24
C GLU A 215 6.60 5.87 16.43
N GLU A 216 5.81 5.09 15.70
CA GLU A 216 5.99 3.65 15.58
C GLU A 216 6.38 3.26 14.15
N PHE A 217 7.44 2.47 14.07
CA PHE A 217 8.03 2.03 12.83
C PHE A 217 7.92 0.54 12.66
N LEU A 218 7.56 0.13 11.45
CA LEU A 218 7.59 -1.24 11.00
C LEU A 218 8.89 -1.47 10.21
N LEU A 219 9.76 -2.33 10.73
CA LEU A 219 11.01 -2.68 10.07
C LEU A 219 10.87 -4.03 9.39
N PHE A 220 11.20 -4.06 8.11
CA PHE A 220 11.26 -5.27 7.31
C PHE A 220 12.48 -5.22 6.40
N GLU A 221 13.02 -6.37 6.05
CA GLU A 221 14.09 -6.46 5.07
C GLU A 221 13.56 -7.01 3.76
N LEU A 222 14.17 -6.57 2.68
CA LEU A 222 13.97 -7.12 1.35
C LEU A 222 15.30 -7.69 0.85
N PRO A 223 15.31 -8.92 0.31
CA PRO A 223 16.50 -9.45 -0.34
C PRO A 223 16.91 -8.53 -1.51
N PRO A 224 18.21 -8.45 -1.83
CA PRO A 224 18.68 -7.60 -2.90
C PRO A 224 18.05 -8.02 -4.23
N GLY A 225 17.53 -7.04 -4.97
CA GLY A 225 17.02 -7.28 -6.31
C GLY A 225 18.15 -7.61 -7.29
N ALA A 226 17.81 -8.12 -8.48
CA ALA A 226 18.79 -8.44 -9.52
C ALA A 226 19.71 -7.26 -9.86
N LEU A 227 19.17 -6.04 -9.89
CA LEU A 227 19.95 -4.81 -10.10
C LEU A 227 20.90 -4.50 -8.93
N ASP A 228 20.46 -4.70 -7.69
CA ASP A 228 21.31 -4.48 -6.51
C ASP A 228 22.48 -5.48 -6.50
N ILE A 229 22.21 -6.74 -6.83
CA ILE A 229 23.22 -7.79 -6.99
C ILE A 229 24.18 -7.45 -8.13
N PHE A 230 23.67 -6.97 -9.26
CA PHE A 230 24.50 -6.56 -10.40
C PHE A 230 25.38 -5.35 -10.08
N MET A 231 24.85 -4.34 -9.38
CA MET A 231 25.63 -3.16 -8.96
C MET A 231 26.69 -3.50 -7.91
N ALA A 232 26.41 -4.47 -7.04
CA ALA A 232 27.39 -5.02 -6.09
C ALA A 232 28.43 -5.93 -6.77
N SER A 233 28.23 -6.28 -8.04
CA SER A 233 29.12 -7.18 -8.76
C SER A 233 30.41 -6.49 -9.20
N PRO A 234 31.57 -7.17 -9.11
CA PRO A 234 32.83 -6.66 -9.65
C PRO A 234 32.84 -6.53 -11.19
N PHE A 235 31.77 -6.93 -11.89
CA PHE A 235 31.67 -6.83 -13.35
C PHE A 235 31.39 -5.40 -13.85
N TRP A 236 30.85 -4.49 -13.03
CA TRP A 236 30.56 -3.12 -13.48
C TRP A 236 31.80 -2.32 -13.88
N PRO A 237 32.91 -2.32 -13.10
CA PRO A 237 34.18 -1.73 -13.54
C PRO A 237 34.68 -2.30 -14.87
N PHE A 238 34.55 -3.61 -15.08
CA PHE A 238 34.95 -4.24 -16.33
C PHE A 238 34.07 -3.77 -17.51
N LEU A 239 32.76 -3.69 -17.32
CA LEU A 239 31.82 -3.23 -18.34
C LEU A 239 32.09 -1.78 -18.75
N LEU A 240 32.42 -0.90 -17.79
CA LEU A 240 32.86 0.47 -18.07
C LEU A 240 34.12 0.53 -18.93
N ILE A 241 35.12 -0.30 -18.63
CA ILE A 241 36.36 -0.38 -19.41
C ILE A 241 36.06 -0.85 -20.84
N VAL A 242 35.27 -1.92 -21.00
CA VAL A 242 34.89 -2.44 -22.32
C VAL A 242 34.11 -1.38 -23.13
N MET A 243 33.19 -0.65 -22.51
CA MET A 243 32.47 0.46 -23.13
C MET A 243 33.42 1.56 -23.60
N ALA A 244 34.33 2.01 -22.74
CA ALA A 244 35.31 3.05 -23.09
C ALA A 244 36.20 2.62 -24.26
N VAL A 245 36.69 1.39 -24.25
CA VAL A 245 37.48 0.82 -25.35
C VAL A 245 36.65 0.71 -26.63
N GLY A 246 35.40 0.24 -26.54
CA GLY A 246 34.49 0.14 -27.68
C GLY A 246 34.21 1.50 -28.34
N ILE A 247 33.93 2.52 -27.53
CA ILE A 247 33.72 3.91 -27.99
C ILE A 247 35.00 4.43 -28.66
N ALA A 248 36.17 4.23 -28.05
CA ALA A 248 37.44 4.65 -28.62
C ALA A 248 37.74 3.97 -29.97
N VAL A 249 37.47 2.68 -30.10
CA VAL A 249 37.62 1.93 -31.36
C VAL A 249 36.62 2.40 -32.42
N ALA A 250 35.36 2.63 -32.04
CA ALA A 250 34.33 3.15 -32.95
C ALA A 250 34.70 4.55 -33.45
N TYR A 251 35.14 5.44 -32.56
CA TYR A 251 35.61 6.78 -32.90
C TYR A 251 36.81 6.73 -33.84
N ARG A 252 37.80 5.86 -33.55
CA ARG A 252 38.97 5.64 -34.44
C ARG A 252 38.56 5.11 -35.82
N ARG A 253 37.59 4.19 -35.89
CA ARG A 253 37.09 3.69 -37.19
C ARG A 253 36.32 4.75 -37.97
N ALA A 254 35.53 5.58 -37.29
CA ALA A 254 34.79 6.68 -37.91
C ALA A 254 35.73 7.78 -38.44
N SER A 255 36.76 8.16 -37.67
CA SER A 255 37.75 9.14 -38.11
C SER A 255 38.61 8.62 -39.26
N VAL A 256 39.01 7.34 -39.26
CA VAL A 256 39.73 6.72 -40.39
C VAL A 256 38.86 6.62 -41.65
N LYS A 257 37.55 6.38 -41.52
CA LYS A 257 36.61 6.44 -42.64
C LYS A 257 36.39 7.86 -43.17
N LEU A 258 36.45 8.88 -42.32
CA LEU A 258 36.38 10.29 -42.74
C LEU A 258 37.68 10.78 -43.40
N VAL A 259 38.84 10.22 -43.03
CA VAL A 259 40.16 10.64 -43.54
C VAL A 259 40.57 9.90 -44.81
N ARG A 260 39.90 8.81 -45.21
CA ARG A 260 40.05 8.28 -46.57
C ARG A 260 39.27 9.18 -47.54
N PRO A 261 39.93 9.95 -48.42
CA PRO A 261 39.21 10.59 -49.51
C PRO A 261 38.60 9.48 -50.35
N LYS A 262 37.41 9.73 -50.90
CA LYS A 262 36.95 9.03 -52.11
C LYS A 262 38.12 9.02 -53.09
N ALA A 263 38.77 7.87 -53.27
CA ALA A 263 39.57 7.64 -54.47
C ALA A 263 38.56 7.64 -55.62
N SER A 264 38.54 8.76 -56.34
CA SER A 264 37.84 8.94 -57.59
C SER A 264 38.48 8.09 -58.69
N SER A 265 37.61 7.65 -59.61
CA SER A 265 37.80 6.90 -60.87
C SER A 265 38.01 5.39 -60.75
#